data_AF-A0A3D9CAK5-F1
#
_entry.id   AF-A0A3D9CAK5-F1
#
_cell.length_a   1.000
_cell.length_b   1.000
_cell.length_c   1.000
_cell.angle_alpha   90.00
_cell.angle_beta   90.00
_cell.angle_gamma   90.00
#
_symmetry.space_group_name_H-M   'P 1'
#
loop_
_entity.id
_entity.type
_entity.pdbx_description
1 polymer ?
#
loop_
_entity_poly.entity_id
_entity_poly.type
_entity_poly.pdbx_seq_one_letter_code
_entity_poly.pdbx_strand_id
1 'polypeptide(L)'
;MSNFDETLVLLKEKKDPKSFIIDFNEKLRSVDVLLEKDEDEIIVFNDTRHEEEKDYVELDESMTEEQVIDLICSWKALGLLLYRHPDFRLQIGINYLTWDDQSLHGFEISFSDKDLAFDGTDRQKELILKISQLIDYEYIVGDVGHASRNYISMEESLEKIKEHIMSNSFTIDSRTW
;
A
#
# COMPACT_ATOMS: atom_id res chain seq x y z
N MET A 1 13.81 -14.88 1.43
CA MET A 1 13.15 -13.67 1.93
C MET A 1 13.41 -12.60 0.89
N SER A 2 12.38 -12.18 0.18
CA SER A 2 12.49 -11.00 -0.66
C SER A 2 12.37 -9.81 0.28
N ASN A 3 13.36 -8.94 0.28
CA ASN A 3 13.25 -7.65 0.95
C ASN A 3 12.44 -6.73 0.04
N PHE A 4 11.65 -5.86 0.67
CA PHE A 4 10.85 -4.86 -0.01
C PHE A 4 11.18 -3.49 0.56
N ASP A 5 11.24 -2.49 -0.33
CA ASP A 5 11.25 -1.09 0.06
C ASP A 5 9.81 -0.61 0.12
N GLU A 6 9.42 -0.14 1.29
CA GLU A 6 8.03 0.17 1.61
C GLU A 6 7.89 1.67 1.86
N THR A 7 6.86 2.25 1.25
CA THR A 7 6.47 3.64 1.43
C THR A 7 5.09 3.71 2.05
N LEU A 8 5.02 4.26 3.26
CA LEU A 8 3.76 4.52 3.95
C LEU A 8 3.15 5.82 3.45
N VAL A 9 1.87 5.74 3.09
CA VAL A 9 1.00 6.87 2.79
C VAL A 9 -0.08 6.94 3.88
N LEU A 10 -0.08 8.02 4.66
CA LEU A 10 -1.17 8.36 5.58
C LEU A 10 -2.11 9.35 4.90
N LEU A 11 -3.38 9.01 4.83
CA LEU A 11 -4.40 9.87 4.24
C LEU A 11 -4.70 11.07 5.15
N LYS A 12 -4.99 12.22 4.51
CA LYS A 12 -5.33 13.45 5.23
C LYS A 12 -6.58 13.31 6.10
N GLU A 13 -7.54 12.55 5.59
CA GLU A 13 -8.78 12.21 6.27
C GLU A 13 -9.08 10.74 6.04
N LYS A 14 -9.61 10.06 7.07
CA LYS A 14 -10.06 8.68 6.95
C LYS A 14 -11.16 8.55 5.88
N LYS A 15 -11.14 7.46 5.13
CA LYS A 15 -12.04 7.24 4.00
C LYS A 15 -12.89 5.98 4.19
N ASP A 16 -14.04 5.96 3.52
CA ASP A 16 -14.78 4.72 3.28
C ASP A 16 -13.92 3.79 2.40
N PRO A 17 -13.59 2.56 2.83
CA PRO A 17 -12.66 1.70 2.11
C PRO A 17 -13.08 1.41 0.68
N LYS A 18 -14.32 0.95 0.46
CA LYS A 18 -14.79 0.52 -0.88
C LYS A 18 -14.80 1.70 -1.85
N SER A 19 -15.40 2.83 -1.45
CA SER A 19 -15.47 4.02 -2.30
C SER A 19 -14.09 4.57 -2.64
N PHE A 20 -13.17 4.56 -1.68
CA PHE A 20 -11.80 5.01 -1.91
C PHE A 20 -11.04 4.10 -2.86
N ILE A 21 -11.07 2.77 -2.65
CA ILE A 21 -10.29 1.83 -3.47
C ILE A 21 -10.79 1.82 -4.92
N ILE A 22 -12.10 1.96 -5.16
CA ILE A 22 -12.65 2.09 -6.53
C ILE A 22 -12.07 3.32 -7.22
N ASP A 23 -12.22 4.50 -6.62
CA ASP A 23 -11.72 5.77 -7.17
C ASP A 23 -10.18 5.75 -7.33
N PHE A 24 -9.48 5.16 -6.37
CA PHE A 24 -8.03 5.07 -6.40
C PHE A 24 -7.54 4.14 -7.52
N ASN A 25 -8.15 2.97 -7.71
CA ASN A 25 -7.82 2.06 -8.82
C ASN A 25 -8.07 2.71 -10.19
N GLU A 26 -9.17 3.47 -10.34
CA GLU A 26 -9.41 4.23 -11.57
C GLU A 26 -8.31 5.27 -11.83
N LYS A 27 -7.88 6.00 -10.79
CA LYS A 27 -6.81 6.99 -10.88
C LYS A 27 -5.43 6.36 -11.14
N LEU A 28 -5.13 5.21 -10.53
CA LEU A 28 -3.85 4.49 -10.72
C LEU A 28 -3.60 4.13 -12.19
N ARG A 29 -4.66 3.82 -12.95
CA ARG A 29 -4.56 3.59 -14.40
C ARG A 29 -4.00 4.79 -15.18
N SER A 30 -4.20 6.02 -14.69
CA SER A 30 -3.67 7.22 -15.35
C SER A 30 -2.15 7.37 -15.23
N VAL A 31 -1.53 6.55 -14.37
CA VAL A 31 -0.08 6.47 -14.17
C VAL A 31 0.43 5.05 -14.44
N ASP A 32 -0.29 4.29 -15.27
CA ASP A 32 0.05 2.94 -15.73
C ASP A 32 0.22 1.89 -14.62
N VAL A 33 -0.36 2.12 -13.43
CA VAL A 33 -0.46 1.13 -12.35
C VAL A 33 -1.78 0.38 -12.50
N LEU A 34 -1.70 -0.92 -12.79
CA LEU A 34 -2.86 -1.76 -13.10
C LEU A 34 -2.96 -2.91 -12.08
N LEU A 35 -4.17 -3.17 -11.58
CA LEU A 35 -4.41 -4.32 -10.71
C LEU A 35 -4.10 -5.61 -11.45
N GLU A 36 -3.27 -6.47 -10.85
CA GLU A 36 -2.96 -7.78 -11.41
C GLU A 36 -3.99 -8.80 -10.95
N LYS A 37 -4.42 -9.64 -11.89
CA LYS A 37 -5.36 -10.74 -11.67
C LYS A 37 -4.87 -11.90 -12.52
N ASP A 38 -4.42 -12.96 -11.87
CA ASP A 38 -3.95 -14.21 -12.48
C ASP A 38 -4.20 -15.33 -11.45
N GLU A 39 -4.27 -16.59 -11.88
CA GLU A 39 -4.55 -17.77 -11.02
C GLU A 39 -3.56 -17.92 -9.85
N ASP A 40 -2.36 -17.34 -9.97
CA ASP A 40 -1.33 -17.33 -8.93
C ASP A 40 -1.42 -16.12 -7.97
N GLU A 41 -2.28 -15.14 -8.27
CA GLU A 41 -2.43 -13.91 -7.49
C GLU A 41 -3.42 -14.09 -6.33
N ILE A 42 -3.08 -13.51 -5.17
CA ILE A 42 -3.87 -13.66 -3.95
C ILE A 42 -4.11 -12.31 -3.28
N ILE A 43 -5.26 -12.19 -2.61
CA ILE A 43 -5.48 -11.18 -1.57
C ILE A 43 -4.97 -11.76 -0.25
N VAL A 44 -4.01 -11.08 0.36
CA VAL A 44 -3.58 -11.36 1.74
C VAL A 44 -4.28 -10.39 2.67
N PHE A 45 -5.06 -10.88 3.63
CA PHE A 45 -5.76 -10.03 4.58
C PHE A 45 -4.87 -9.66 5.75
N ASN A 46 -5.04 -8.45 6.26
CA ASN A 46 -4.40 -8.03 7.50
C ASN A 46 -5.14 -8.64 8.70
N ASP A 47 -4.43 -8.80 9.82
CA ASP A 47 -5.03 -9.27 11.06
C ASP A 47 -5.90 -8.17 11.68
N THR A 48 -7.02 -8.59 12.25
CA THR A 48 -7.81 -7.66 13.07
C THR A 48 -7.11 -7.41 14.39
N ARG A 49 -7.42 -6.27 15.02
CA ARG A 49 -6.94 -5.98 16.38
C ARG A 49 -7.43 -6.95 17.46
N HIS A 50 -8.39 -7.80 17.10
CA HIS A 50 -8.93 -8.84 17.96
C HIS A 50 -8.31 -10.22 17.67
N GLU A 51 -7.16 -10.26 16.97
CA GLU A 51 -6.39 -11.47 16.66
C GLU A 51 -7.19 -12.51 15.85
N GLU A 52 -8.12 -12.03 15.02
CA GLU A 52 -8.75 -12.86 13.98
C GLU A 52 -7.94 -12.73 12.70
N GLU A 53 -7.38 -13.87 12.25
CA GLU A 53 -6.70 -14.02 10.97
C GLU A 53 -7.70 -14.52 9.92
N LYS A 54 -7.58 -14.01 8.69
CA LYS A 54 -8.37 -14.49 7.56
C LYS A 54 -7.48 -15.12 6.52
N ASP A 55 -7.84 -16.32 6.09
CA ASP A 55 -7.16 -17.01 5.00
C ASP A 55 -7.13 -16.14 3.74
N TYR A 56 -6.04 -16.25 2.98
CA TYR A 56 -5.92 -15.56 1.70
C TYR A 56 -7.00 -16.03 0.71
N VAL A 57 -7.26 -15.21 -0.30
CA VAL A 57 -8.21 -15.53 -1.38
C VAL A 57 -7.51 -15.42 -2.72
N GLU A 58 -7.57 -16.48 -3.52
CA GLU A 58 -7.06 -16.48 -4.91
C GLU A 58 -7.92 -15.59 -5.82
N LEU A 59 -7.26 -14.88 -6.72
CA LEU A 59 -7.89 -14.04 -7.73
C LEU A 59 -7.99 -14.81 -9.04
N ASP A 60 -9.19 -14.90 -9.60
CA ASP A 60 -9.38 -15.47 -10.93
C ASP A 60 -9.30 -14.36 -11.99
N GLU A 61 -8.67 -14.63 -13.14
CA GLU A 61 -8.54 -13.67 -14.24
C GLU A 61 -9.89 -13.05 -14.67
N SER A 62 -10.97 -13.84 -14.59
CA SER A 62 -12.34 -13.45 -14.94
C SER A 62 -13.03 -12.55 -13.89
N MET A 63 -12.46 -12.40 -12.70
CA MET A 63 -12.98 -11.48 -11.69
C MET A 63 -12.94 -10.04 -12.21
N THR A 64 -14.03 -9.33 -11.99
CA THR A 64 -14.07 -7.87 -12.18
C THR A 64 -13.33 -7.17 -11.05
N GLU A 65 -12.82 -5.97 -11.30
CA GLU A 65 -12.17 -5.18 -10.24
C GLU A 65 -13.12 -4.90 -9.08
N GLU A 66 -14.40 -4.66 -9.36
CA GLU A 66 -15.41 -4.48 -8.32
C GLU A 66 -15.52 -5.72 -7.41
N GLN A 67 -15.46 -6.94 -7.97
CA GLN A 67 -15.44 -8.17 -7.18
C GLN A 67 -14.18 -8.28 -6.31
N VAL A 68 -13.00 -7.93 -6.84
CA VAL A 68 -11.76 -7.94 -6.06
C VAL A 68 -11.84 -6.92 -4.92
N ILE A 69 -12.39 -5.74 -5.19
CA ILE A 69 -12.60 -4.70 -4.17
C ILE A 69 -13.61 -5.16 -3.11
N ASP A 70 -14.69 -5.82 -3.51
CA ASP A 70 -15.64 -6.42 -2.58
C ASP A 70 -15.00 -7.48 -1.70
N LEU A 71 -14.07 -8.28 -2.24
CA LEU A 71 -13.35 -9.29 -1.48
C LEU A 71 -12.41 -8.66 -0.44
N ILE A 72 -11.59 -7.66 -0.81
CA ILE A 72 -10.73 -7.00 0.18
C ILE A 72 -11.56 -6.27 1.25
N CYS A 73 -12.65 -5.60 0.86
CA CYS A 73 -13.55 -4.92 1.79
C CYS A 73 -14.46 -5.87 2.59
N SER A 74 -14.51 -7.16 2.25
CA SER A 74 -15.22 -8.16 3.05
C SER A 74 -14.53 -8.45 4.38
N TRP A 75 -13.32 -7.94 4.58
CA TRP A 75 -12.58 -8.01 5.83
C TRP A 75 -12.36 -6.63 6.42
N LYS A 76 -12.49 -6.54 7.74
CA LYS A 76 -12.40 -5.26 8.45
C LYS A 76 -11.01 -4.64 8.38
N ALA A 77 -9.98 -5.48 8.55
CA ALA A 77 -8.58 -5.05 8.52
C ALA A 77 -8.04 -4.83 7.09
N LEU A 78 -8.86 -5.09 6.06
CA LEU A 78 -8.48 -5.02 4.64
C LEU A 78 -7.31 -5.96 4.34
N GLY A 79 -6.40 -5.56 3.44
CA GLY A 79 -5.30 -6.42 3.01
C GLY A 79 -4.44 -5.85 1.88
N LEU A 80 -3.59 -6.71 1.34
CA LEU A 80 -2.67 -6.47 0.25
C LEU A 80 -3.31 -6.85 -1.10
N LEU A 81 -3.17 -5.96 -2.08
CA LEU A 81 -3.39 -6.23 -3.49
C LEU A 81 -2.10 -6.02 -4.29
N LEU A 82 -1.94 -6.77 -5.37
CA LEU A 82 -0.79 -6.73 -6.25
C LEU A 82 -1.11 -6.01 -7.57
N TYR A 83 -0.17 -5.19 -8.02
CA TYR A 83 -0.30 -4.34 -9.19
C TYR A 83 0.93 -4.48 -10.10
N ARG A 84 0.73 -4.20 -11.39
CA ARG A 84 1.78 -4.08 -12.40
C ARG A 84 1.98 -2.65 -12.83
N HIS A 85 3.22 -2.32 -13.14
CA HIS A 85 3.60 -1.09 -13.81
C HIS A 85 4.75 -1.39 -14.78
N PRO A 86 4.75 -0.85 -16.01
CA PRO A 86 5.70 -1.24 -17.07
C PRO A 86 7.17 -0.97 -16.74
N ASP A 87 7.45 -0.01 -15.85
CA ASP A 87 8.81 0.32 -15.42
C ASP A 87 9.41 -0.66 -14.40
N PHE A 88 8.60 -1.60 -13.88
CA PHE A 88 8.99 -2.58 -12.87
C PHE A 88 8.76 -4.00 -13.40
N ARG A 89 9.68 -4.92 -13.10
CA ARG A 89 9.59 -6.30 -13.59
C ARG A 89 8.74 -7.17 -12.67
N LEU A 90 8.73 -6.85 -11.39
CA LEU A 90 7.98 -7.52 -10.34
C LEU A 90 6.75 -6.69 -9.97
N GLN A 91 5.85 -7.31 -9.21
CA GLN A 91 4.66 -6.65 -8.73
C GLN A 91 4.98 -5.53 -7.74
N ILE A 92 4.12 -4.52 -7.77
CA ILE A 92 4.01 -3.49 -6.74
C ILE A 92 2.89 -3.92 -5.80
N GLY A 93 3.20 -4.04 -4.51
CA GLY A 93 2.19 -4.29 -3.49
C GLY A 93 1.54 -3.00 -3.03
N ILE A 94 0.22 -2.99 -2.84
CA ILE A 94 -0.47 -1.95 -2.06
C ILE A 94 -1.21 -2.61 -0.91
N ASN A 95 -0.71 -2.41 0.30
CA ASN A 95 -1.30 -2.90 1.54
C ASN A 95 -2.23 -1.82 2.13
N TYR A 96 -3.54 -2.05 2.12
CA TYR A 96 -4.52 -1.09 2.61
C TYR A 96 -4.72 -1.21 4.12
N LEU A 97 -4.60 -0.09 4.83
CA LEU A 97 -4.46 -0.08 6.28
C LEU A 97 -5.62 0.60 7.00
N THR A 98 -6.01 -0.01 8.11
CA THR A 98 -6.97 0.52 9.07
C THR A 98 -6.43 0.45 10.49
N TRP A 99 -6.78 1.47 11.28
CA TRP A 99 -6.51 1.55 12.71
C TRP A 99 -7.80 1.59 13.53
N ASP A 100 -8.95 1.28 12.95
CA ASP A 100 -10.23 1.21 13.69
C ASP A 100 -11.16 0.10 13.18
N ASP A 101 -10.67 -0.78 12.30
CA ASP A 101 -11.41 -1.88 11.66
C ASP A 101 -12.66 -1.41 10.87
N GLN A 102 -12.73 -0.11 10.53
CA GLN A 102 -13.89 0.50 9.87
C GLN A 102 -13.52 1.41 8.71
N SER A 103 -12.48 2.22 8.89
CA SER A 103 -12.10 3.30 7.97
C SER A 103 -10.69 3.06 7.43
N LEU A 104 -10.48 3.38 6.16
CA LEU A 104 -9.17 3.37 5.56
C LEU A 104 -8.41 4.63 5.97
N HIS A 105 -7.26 4.46 6.60
CA HIS A 105 -6.45 5.56 7.14
C HIS A 105 -5.19 5.82 6.30
N GLY A 106 -4.73 4.81 5.58
CA GLY A 106 -3.50 4.85 4.83
C GLY A 106 -3.28 3.55 4.09
N PHE A 107 -2.13 3.45 3.45
CA PHE A 107 -1.67 2.24 2.80
C PHE A 107 -0.15 2.26 2.65
N GLU A 108 0.45 1.09 2.49
CA GLU A 108 1.85 0.94 2.14
C GLU A 108 1.97 0.57 0.67
N ILE A 109 2.94 1.15 -0.02
CA ILE A 109 3.34 0.75 -1.36
C ILE A 109 4.69 0.04 -1.25
N SER A 110 4.74 -1.23 -1.67
CA SER A 110 5.91 -2.10 -1.54
C SER A 110 6.51 -2.38 -2.92
N PHE A 111 7.82 -2.15 -3.05
CA PHE A 111 8.59 -2.46 -4.26
C PHE A 111 9.60 -3.55 -3.95
N SER A 112 9.81 -4.48 -4.88
CA SER A 112 10.84 -5.50 -4.69
C SER A 112 12.24 -4.88 -4.75
N ASP A 113 13.09 -5.16 -3.75
CA ASP A 113 14.50 -4.76 -3.76
C ASP A 113 15.25 -5.20 -5.01
N LYS A 114 14.82 -6.31 -5.64
CA LYS A 114 15.42 -6.80 -6.88
C LYS A 114 15.24 -5.78 -8.00
N ASP A 115 14.04 -5.23 -8.15
CA ASP A 115 13.77 -4.21 -9.18
C ASP A 115 14.56 -2.93 -8.89
N LEU A 116 14.61 -2.52 -7.63
CA LEU A 116 15.36 -1.33 -7.22
C LEU A 116 16.87 -1.47 -7.43
N ALA A 117 17.42 -2.68 -7.25
CA ALA A 117 18.82 -2.96 -7.51
C ALA A 117 19.20 -2.91 -9.00
N PHE A 118 18.27 -3.20 -9.91
CA PHE A 118 18.51 -3.20 -11.36
C PHE A 118 18.22 -1.85 -12.01
N ASP A 119 17.12 -1.20 -11.64
CA ASP A 119 16.58 -0.02 -12.32
C ASP A 119 16.80 1.29 -11.54
N GLY A 120 17.31 1.21 -10.31
CA GLY A 120 17.62 2.35 -9.44
C GLY A 120 16.40 2.89 -8.68
N THR A 121 16.65 3.64 -7.60
CA THR A 121 15.60 4.18 -6.71
C THR A 121 14.89 5.42 -7.25
N ASP A 122 15.36 6.00 -8.35
CA ASP A 122 14.76 7.20 -8.94
C ASP A 122 13.36 6.91 -9.52
N ARG A 123 13.17 5.79 -10.21
CA ARG A 123 11.85 5.41 -10.77
C ARG A 123 10.80 5.15 -9.71
N GLN A 124 11.21 4.54 -8.59
CA GLN A 124 10.35 4.34 -7.43
C GLN A 124 9.85 5.69 -6.92
N LYS A 125 10.77 6.64 -6.68
CA LYS A 125 10.42 7.99 -6.20
C LYS A 125 9.51 8.72 -7.19
N GLU A 126 9.79 8.62 -8.48
CA GLU A 126 8.95 9.20 -9.53
C GLU A 126 7.53 8.62 -9.49
N LEU A 127 7.38 7.30 -9.37
CA LEU A 127 6.06 6.67 -9.28
C LEU A 127 5.33 7.04 -7.98
N ILE A 128 6.01 7.03 -6.83
CA ILE A 128 5.45 7.50 -5.56
C ILE A 128 4.96 8.94 -5.69
N LEU A 129 5.74 9.83 -6.32
CA LEU A 129 5.33 11.22 -6.53
C LEU A 129 4.11 11.31 -7.44
N LYS A 130 4.04 10.54 -8.53
CA LYS A 130 2.85 10.47 -9.39
C LYS A 130 1.61 9.99 -8.61
N ILE A 131 1.75 8.92 -7.83
CA ILE A 131 0.65 8.39 -7.00
C ILE A 131 0.20 9.43 -5.95
N SER A 132 1.14 10.16 -5.35
CA SER A 132 0.82 11.21 -4.37
C SER A 132 -0.07 12.32 -4.93
N GLN A 133 0.00 12.58 -6.24
CA GLN A 133 -0.82 13.60 -6.91
C GLN A 133 -2.27 13.16 -7.13
N LEU A 134 -2.59 11.87 -6.89
CA LEU A 134 -3.92 11.29 -7.11
C LEU A 134 -4.81 11.35 -5.84
N ILE A 135 -4.21 11.65 -4.69
CA ILE A 135 -4.83 11.50 -3.36
C ILE A 135 -4.50 12.68 -2.44
N ASP A 136 -5.38 12.94 -1.47
CA ASP A 136 -5.08 13.83 -0.36
C ASP A 136 -4.41 13.06 0.79
N TYR A 137 -3.15 13.40 1.09
CA TYR A 137 -2.37 12.77 2.14
C TYR A 137 -1.99 13.74 3.27
N GLU A 138 -1.77 13.20 4.45
CA GLU A 138 -1.14 13.89 5.59
C GLU A 138 0.37 13.72 5.53
N TYR A 139 0.84 12.48 5.32
CA TYR A 139 2.25 12.14 5.22
C TYR A 139 2.48 11.05 4.16
N ILE A 140 3.59 11.16 3.46
CA ILE A 140 4.21 10.09 2.67
C ILE A 140 5.66 9.98 3.11
N VAL A 141 6.02 8.79 3.60
CA VAL A 141 7.37 8.47 4.08
C VAL A 141 7.84 7.11 3.57
N GLY A 142 9.06 7.04 3.03
CA GLY A 142 9.65 5.83 2.46
C GLY A 142 10.69 5.18 3.38
N ASP A 143 11.13 3.97 3.01
CA ASP A 143 12.07 3.15 3.78
C ASP A 143 11.52 2.83 5.19
N VAL A 144 10.25 2.37 5.27
CA VAL A 144 9.58 2.05 6.54
C VAL A 144 9.48 0.56 6.85
N GLY A 145 9.99 -0.31 5.97
CA GLY A 145 9.84 -1.75 6.11
C GLY A 145 10.70 -2.38 7.20
N HIS A 146 10.42 -3.64 7.56
CA HIS A 146 11.02 -4.34 8.71
C HIS A 146 12.55 -4.40 8.75
N ALA A 147 13.21 -4.37 7.59
CA ALA A 147 14.67 -4.37 7.50
C ALA A 147 15.29 -2.97 7.69
N SER A 148 14.47 -1.92 7.72
CA SER A 148 14.91 -0.53 7.82
C SER A 148 15.24 -0.10 9.24
N ARG A 149 16.12 0.90 9.34
CA ARG A 149 16.35 1.63 10.59
C ARG A 149 15.18 2.53 10.96
N ASN A 150 14.39 2.93 9.96
CA ASN A 150 13.18 3.73 10.12
C ASN A 150 11.92 2.86 10.11
N TYR A 151 12.05 1.58 10.48
CA TYR A 151 10.93 0.65 10.55
C TYR A 151 9.77 1.23 11.35
N ILE A 152 8.58 1.21 10.75
CA ILE A 152 7.32 1.55 11.41
C ILE A 152 6.50 0.27 11.51
N SER A 153 6.10 -0.09 12.73
CA SER A 153 5.19 -1.21 12.93
C SER A 153 3.74 -0.77 12.75
N MET A 154 3.05 -1.28 11.73
CA MET A 154 1.65 -0.93 11.45
C MET A 154 0.68 -1.37 12.57
N GLU A 155 1.11 -2.29 13.45
CA GLU A 155 0.39 -2.67 14.66
C GLU A 155 0.33 -1.57 15.74
N GLU A 156 1.23 -0.58 15.69
CA GLU A 156 1.20 0.52 16.64
C GLU A 156 -0.01 1.44 16.42
N SER A 157 -0.36 2.23 17.43
CA SER A 157 -1.43 3.21 17.26
C SER A 157 -1.03 4.28 16.24
N LEU A 158 -2.03 4.82 15.55
CA LEU A 158 -1.80 5.83 14.52
C LEU A 158 -1.07 7.07 15.10
N GLU A 159 -1.34 7.44 16.35
CA GLU A 159 -0.64 8.52 17.04
C GLU A 159 0.86 8.24 17.19
N LYS A 160 1.24 7.03 17.62
CA LYS A 160 2.65 6.66 17.75
C LYS A 160 3.37 6.66 16.40
N ILE A 161 2.71 6.17 15.36
CA ILE A 161 3.26 6.20 14.00
C ILE A 161 3.50 7.65 13.57
N LYS A 162 2.55 8.55 13.80
CA LYS A 162 2.72 9.99 13.51
C LYS A 162 3.85 10.61 14.31
N GLU A 163 3.97 10.29 15.60
CA GLU A 163 5.07 10.76 16.45
C GLU A 163 6.43 10.27 15.92
N HIS A 164 6.50 9.00 15.48
CA HIS A 164 7.69 8.43 14.87
C HIS A 164 8.05 9.17 13.58
N ILE A 165 7.08 9.40 12.69
CA ILE A 165 7.28 10.19 11.47
C ILE A 165 7.87 11.55 11.82
N MET A 166 7.25 12.27 12.75
CA MET A 166 7.68 13.61 13.16
C MET A 166 9.08 13.68 13.77
N SER A 167 9.56 12.57 14.34
CA SER A 167 10.84 12.51 15.05
C SER A 167 12.00 11.99 14.19
N ASN A 168 11.72 11.46 12.99
CA ASN A 168 12.72 10.83 12.12
C ASN A 168 12.77 11.49 10.74
N SER A 169 13.81 11.17 9.98
CA SER A 169 14.00 11.61 8.58
C SER A 169 14.00 10.39 7.67
N PHE A 170 13.33 10.52 6.53
CA PHE A 170 13.09 9.41 5.60
C PHE A 170 13.73 9.68 4.24
N THR A 171 13.93 8.61 3.46
CA THR A 171 14.51 8.68 2.11
C THR A 171 13.54 9.32 1.12
N ILE A 172 12.25 9.07 1.32
CA ILE A 172 11.12 9.76 0.71
C ILE A 172 10.41 10.44 1.88
N ASP A 173 10.24 11.76 1.80
CA ASP A 173 9.65 12.51 2.90
C ASP A 173 8.85 13.73 2.40
N SER A 174 7.53 13.56 2.34
CA SER A 174 6.59 14.60 1.88
C SER A 174 6.66 15.93 2.63
N ARG A 175 7.20 15.95 3.85
CA ARG A 175 7.35 17.20 4.63
C ARG A 175 8.42 18.11 4.03
N THR A 176 9.22 17.60 3.10
CA THR A 176 10.36 18.28 2.47
C THR A 176 10.26 18.37 0.95
N TRP A 177 9.14 17.93 0.35
CA TRP A 177 8.90 18.01 -1.09
C TRP A 177 8.66 19.44 -1.58
#